data_AF-A0A972WDQ8-F1
#
_entry.id   AF-A0A972WDQ8-F1
#
_cell.length_a   1.000
_cell.length_b   1.000
_cell.length_c   1.000
_cell.angle_alpha   90.00
_cell.angle_beta   90.00
_cell.angle_gamma   90.00
#
_symmetry.space_group_name_H-M   'P 1'
#
loop_
_entity.id
_entity.type
_entity.pdbx_description
1 polymer ?
#
loop_
_entity_poly.entity_id
_entity_poly.type
_entity_poly.pdbx_seq_one_letter_code
_entity_poly.pdbx_strand_id
1 'polypeptide(L)'
;MKKCNSCGKCCETAGNGGLSASAEEIDWWETHRPDIARFAIGGKIWVDPATGEYFARCPWLQKSPDGKRFTCDIYDDRPEDCRHYPVDIAQMIEDKCEMLEPRDLLNHRKAQRELDLLMADSRPPVDER
;
A
#
# COMPACT_ATOMS: atom_id res chain seq x y z
N MET A 1 -8.76 16.49 3.99
CA MET A 1 -7.44 15.80 3.94
C MET A 1 -6.30 16.73 3.51
N LYS A 2 -5.10 16.49 4.04
CA LYS A 2 -3.84 17.11 3.58
C LYS A 2 -3.05 16.14 2.68
N LYS A 3 -1.99 16.64 2.02
CA LYS A 3 -1.12 15.84 1.15
C LYS A 3 -0.41 14.73 1.92
N CYS A 4 -0.21 13.57 1.28
CA CYS A 4 0.66 12.52 1.77
C CYS A 4 2.07 13.07 2.02
N ASN A 5 2.66 12.72 3.16
CA ASN A 5 4.00 13.14 3.57
C ASN A 5 5.03 12.00 3.56
N SER A 6 4.66 10.84 3.01
CA SER A 6 5.51 9.64 2.94
C SER A 6 6.01 9.19 4.32
N CYS A 7 5.12 9.19 5.33
CA CYS A 7 5.44 8.75 6.69
C CYS A 7 5.67 7.24 6.84
N GLY A 8 5.30 6.41 5.85
CA GLY A 8 5.56 4.97 5.83
C GLY A 8 4.62 4.10 6.68
N LYS A 9 3.71 4.67 7.47
CA LYS A 9 2.84 3.92 8.40
C LYS A 9 2.02 2.81 7.74
N CYS A 10 1.43 3.08 6.57
CA CYS A 10 0.70 2.07 5.81
C CYS A 10 1.59 0.94 5.29
N CYS A 11 2.89 1.20 5.09
CA CYS A 11 3.86 0.19 4.65
C CYS A 11 4.49 -0.60 5.81
N GLU A 12 4.43 -0.08 7.04
CA GLU A 12 4.98 -0.77 8.21
C GLU A 12 4.19 -2.03 8.56
N THR A 13 2.89 -2.05 8.26
CA THR A 13 2.01 -3.22 8.46
C THR A 13 1.85 -4.05 7.18
N ALA A 14 2.06 -3.47 6.00
CA ALA A 14 1.80 -4.08 4.70
C ALA A 14 2.53 -5.41 4.38
N GLY A 15 3.59 -5.78 5.12
CA GLY A 15 4.27 -7.06 4.90
C GLY A 15 3.50 -8.27 5.41
N ASN A 16 2.55 -8.07 6.33
CA ASN A 16 1.98 -9.11 7.20
C ASN A 16 0.95 -10.03 6.54
N GLY A 17 0.95 -10.15 5.22
CA GLY A 17 -0.02 -10.93 4.45
C GLY A 17 -1.36 -10.23 4.16
N GLY A 18 -1.48 -8.94 4.47
CA GLY A 18 -2.67 -8.13 4.15
C GLY A 18 -2.73 -7.63 2.69
N LEU A 19 -1.72 -7.91 1.88
CA LEU A 19 -1.66 -7.51 0.46
C LEU A 19 -1.73 -8.71 -0.47
N SER A 20 -2.30 -8.47 -1.65
CA SER A 20 -2.36 -9.42 -2.75
C SER A 20 -1.80 -8.83 -4.05
N ALA A 21 -1.48 -9.72 -4.98
CA ALA A 21 -1.15 -9.40 -6.36
C ALA A 21 -1.89 -10.39 -7.26
N SER A 22 -2.25 -9.96 -8.46
CA SER A 22 -2.82 -10.86 -9.47
C SER A 22 -1.80 -11.91 -9.92
N ALA A 23 -2.28 -13.04 -10.44
CA ALA A 23 -1.40 -14.06 -11.01
C ALA A 23 -0.56 -13.52 -12.19
N GLU A 24 -1.15 -12.60 -12.96
CA GLU A 24 -0.52 -11.95 -14.11
C GLU A 24 0.62 -11.01 -13.68
N GLU A 25 0.46 -10.26 -12.58
CA GLU A 25 1.55 -9.45 -12.02
C GLU A 25 2.71 -10.32 -11.50
N ILE A 26 2.39 -11.42 -10.81
CA ILE A 26 3.40 -12.34 -10.29
C ILE A 26 4.20 -12.97 -11.45
N ASP A 27 3.52 -13.47 -12.48
CA ASP A 27 4.15 -14.03 -13.69
C ASP A 27 5.05 -12.99 -14.40
N TRP A 28 4.59 -11.74 -14.48
CA TRP A 28 5.39 -10.66 -15.03
C TRP A 28 6.67 -10.40 -14.22
N TRP A 29 6.58 -10.38 -12.88
CA TRP A 29 7.76 -10.22 -12.02
C TRP A 29 8.72 -11.39 -12.15
N GLU A 30 8.24 -12.63 -12.24
CA GLU A 30 9.11 -13.81 -12.42
C GLU A 30 10.02 -13.67 -13.65
N THR A 31 9.50 -13.05 -14.72
CA THR A 31 10.25 -12.83 -15.96
C THR A 31 11.12 -11.56 -15.93
N HIS A 32 10.60 -10.45 -15.41
CA HIS A 32 11.21 -9.11 -15.59
C HIS A 32 11.82 -8.51 -14.33
N ARG A 33 11.37 -8.95 -13.15
CA ARG A 33 11.75 -8.45 -11.83
C ARG A 33 11.98 -9.60 -10.84
N PRO A 34 12.98 -10.47 -11.09
CA PRO A 34 13.26 -11.61 -10.22
C PRO A 34 13.66 -11.18 -8.80
N ASP A 35 14.14 -9.94 -8.63
CA ASP A 35 14.37 -9.33 -7.34
C ASP A 35 13.07 -9.15 -6.53
N ILE A 36 11.94 -8.87 -7.20
CA ILE A 36 10.60 -8.80 -6.61
C ILE A 36 10.01 -10.21 -6.44
N ALA A 37 10.05 -11.00 -7.51
CA ALA A 37 9.39 -12.31 -7.58
C ALA A 37 9.88 -13.30 -6.51
N ARG A 38 11.12 -13.19 -6.05
CA ARG A 38 11.65 -14.05 -4.96
C ARG A 38 10.87 -13.94 -3.64
N PHE A 39 10.07 -12.90 -3.45
CA PHE A 39 9.19 -12.73 -2.29
C PHE A 39 7.72 -13.07 -2.59
N ALA A 40 7.43 -13.60 -3.79
CA ALA A 40 6.13 -14.13 -4.18
C ALA A 40 6.19 -15.67 -4.19
N ILE A 41 5.44 -16.32 -3.31
CA ILE A 41 5.49 -17.78 -3.11
C ILE A 41 4.07 -18.34 -3.06
N GLY A 42 3.74 -19.23 -4.01
CA GLY A 42 2.43 -19.87 -4.05
C GLY A 42 1.27 -18.89 -4.19
N GLY A 43 1.44 -17.83 -4.99
CA GLY A 43 0.43 -16.78 -5.20
C GLY A 43 0.32 -15.75 -4.06
N LYS A 44 1.10 -15.89 -2.99
CA LYS A 44 1.18 -14.93 -1.89
C LYS A 44 2.38 -14.01 -2.09
N ILE A 45 2.29 -12.76 -1.66
CA ILE A 45 3.39 -11.80 -1.75
C ILE A 45 3.92 -11.42 -0.37
N TRP A 46 5.17 -10.96 -0.36
CA TRP A 46 5.93 -10.59 0.84
C TRP A 46 6.10 -11.77 1.81
N VAL A 47 6.42 -12.92 1.25
CA VAL A 47 6.83 -14.12 2.00
C VAL A 47 8.35 -14.19 2.00
N ASP A 48 8.94 -14.41 3.17
CA ASP A 48 10.38 -14.65 3.31
C ASP A 48 10.72 -16.05 2.76
N PRO A 49 11.54 -16.17 1.71
CA PRO A 49 11.86 -17.45 1.09
C PRO A 49 12.68 -18.38 2.00
N ALA A 50 13.33 -17.84 3.04
CA ALA A 50 14.10 -18.65 3.98
C ALA A 50 13.22 -19.33 5.03
N THR A 51 12.10 -18.71 5.41
CA THR A 51 11.24 -19.19 6.50
C THR A 51 9.86 -19.66 6.03
N GLY A 52 9.39 -19.18 4.88
CA GLY A 52 8.03 -19.38 4.40
C GLY A 52 6.98 -18.52 5.12
N GLU A 53 7.40 -17.63 6.02
CA GLU A 53 6.52 -16.74 6.79
C GLU A 53 6.39 -15.37 6.11
N TYR A 54 5.29 -14.66 6.41
CA TYR A 54 5.14 -13.27 5.96
C TYR A 54 6.15 -12.35 6.65
N PHE A 55 6.64 -11.33 5.92
CA PHE A 55 7.42 -10.28 6.55
C PHE A 55 6.56 -9.49 7.55
N ALA A 56 7.10 -9.13 8.70
CA ALA A 56 6.37 -8.28 9.65
C ALA A 56 6.12 -6.85 9.10
N ARG A 57 7.03 -6.35 8.25
CA ARG A 57 6.96 -5.05 7.57
C ARG A 57 7.20 -5.23 6.07
N CYS A 58 6.75 -4.30 5.24
CA CYS A 58 7.03 -4.38 3.80
C CYS A 58 8.55 -4.45 3.53
N PRO A 59 9.04 -5.47 2.78
CA PRO A 59 10.47 -5.64 2.54
C PRO A 59 11.07 -4.54 1.65
N TRP A 60 10.22 -3.78 0.95
CA TRP A 60 10.62 -2.70 0.03
C TRP A 60 10.57 -1.31 0.65
N LEU A 61 10.18 -1.22 1.92
CA LEU A 61 10.07 0.04 2.63
C LEU A 61 11.47 0.52 3.06
N GLN A 62 11.94 1.60 2.43
CA GLN A 62 13.21 2.22 2.77
C GLN A 62 13.03 3.57 3.46
N LYS A 63 14.01 3.91 4.27
CA LYS A 63 14.13 5.25 4.83
C LYS A 63 14.87 6.14 3.84
N SER A 64 14.35 7.34 3.58
CA SER A 64 15.03 8.30 2.72
C SER A 64 16.38 8.75 3.31
N PRO A 65 17.31 9.25 2.48
CA PRO A 65 18.62 9.71 2.95
C PRO A 65 18.57 10.82 4.01
N ASP A 66 17.54 11.68 3.97
CA ASP A 66 17.32 12.73 4.98
C ASP A 66 16.75 12.22 6.30
N GLY A 67 16.38 10.93 6.36
CA GLY A 67 15.82 10.27 7.53
C GLY A 67 14.40 10.68 7.91
N LYS A 68 13.74 11.52 7.10
CA LYS A 68 12.44 12.13 7.43
C LYS A 68 11.26 11.48 6.73
N ARG A 69 11.51 10.72 5.66
CA ARG A 69 10.48 10.11 4.82
C ARG A 69 10.81 8.65 4.58
N PHE A 70 9.84 7.96 4.02
CA PHE A 70 10.01 6.62 3.50
C PHE A 70 9.79 6.59 1.99
N THR A 71 10.50 5.68 1.33
CA THR A 71 10.39 5.39 -0.10
C THR A 71 10.11 3.90 -0.30
N CYS A 72 9.62 3.56 -1.49
CA CYS A 72 9.41 2.19 -1.92
C CYS A 72 10.41 1.89 -3.03
N ASP A 73 11.24 0.86 -2.86
CA ASP A 73 12.23 0.46 -3.89
C ASP A 73 11.57 -0.10 -5.16
N ILE A 74 10.30 -0.49 -5.07
CA ILE A 74 9.52 -1.05 -6.18
C ILE A 74 8.33 -0.16 -6.52
N TYR A 75 8.46 1.17 -6.36
CA TYR A 75 7.31 2.08 -6.45
C TYR A 75 6.49 1.90 -7.75
N ASP A 76 7.16 1.73 -8.88
CA ASP A 76 6.52 1.59 -10.19
C ASP A 76 5.99 0.17 -10.45
N ASP A 77 6.56 -0.83 -9.76
CA ASP A 77 6.23 -2.25 -9.89
C ASP A 77 5.48 -2.79 -8.67
N ARG A 78 4.90 -1.90 -7.86
CA ARG A 78 4.15 -2.27 -6.66
C ARG A 78 2.89 -3.05 -7.05
N PRO A 79 2.44 -4.00 -6.21
CA PRO A 79 1.20 -4.74 -6.45
C PRO A 79 0.01 -3.79 -6.62
N GLU A 80 -0.99 -4.23 -7.36
CA GLU A 80 -2.27 -3.55 -7.56
C GLU A 80 -2.89 -3.04 -6.24
N ASP A 81 -2.92 -3.85 -5.19
CA ASP A 81 -3.44 -3.42 -3.87
C ASP A 81 -2.70 -2.18 -3.32
N CYS A 82 -1.39 -2.10 -3.50
CA CYS A 82 -0.60 -0.92 -3.12
C CYS A 82 -0.89 0.29 -4.02
N ARG A 83 -1.30 0.08 -5.28
CA ARG A 83 -1.68 1.17 -6.21
C ARG A 83 -3.02 1.78 -5.86
N HIS A 84 -3.92 0.98 -5.30
CA HIS A 84 -5.25 1.39 -4.88
C HIS A 84 -5.30 2.05 -3.48
N TYR A 85 -4.23 1.94 -2.71
CA TYR A 85 -4.16 2.55 -1.39
C TYR A 85 -4.13 4.10 -1.45
N PRO A 86 -4.91 4.80 -0.62
CA PRO A 86 -5.90 4.29 0.34
C PRO A 86 -7.25 3.97 -0.31
N VAL A 87 -7.91 2.89 0.15
CA VAL A 87 -9.22 2.46 -0.36
C VAL A 87 -10.37 3.22 0.31
N ASP A 88 -10.36 3.32 1.63
CA ASP A 88 -11.41 4.03 2.36
C ASP A 88 -10.88 4.73 3.61
N ILE A 89 -11.73 5.60 4.18
CA ILE A 89 -11.40 6.36 5.39
C ILE A 89 -11.21 5.45 6.61
N ALA A 90 -11.90 4.30 6.68
CA ALA A 90 -11.75 3.38 7.81
C ALA A 90 -10.35 2.76 7.82
N GLN A 91 -9.85 2.31 6.66
CA GLN A 91 -8.50 1.82 6.46
C GLN A 91 -7.46 2.90 6.81
N MET A 92 -7.67 4.14 6.34
CA MET A 92 -6.78 5.26 6.69
C MET A 92 -6.72 5.52 8.20
N ILE A 93 -7.83 5.35 8.93
CA ILE A 93 -7.87 5.49 10.39
C ILE A 93 -7.10 4.35 11.06
N GLU A 94 -7.31 3.11 10.62
CA GLU A 94 -6.62 1.92 11.14
C GLU A 94 -5.11 2.05 10.97
N ASP A 95 -4.66 2.49 9.80
CA ASP A 95 -3.25 2.73 9.47
C ASP A 95 -2.68 4.00 10.12
N LYS A 96 -3.51 4.77 10.84
CA LYS A 96 -3.15 6.08 11.43
C LYS A 96 -2.53 7.00 10.38
N CYS A 97 -3.11 7.00 9.18
CA CYS A 97 -2.66 7.75 8.03
C CYS A 97 -2.65 9.25 8.34
N GLU A 98 -1.50 9.88 8.16
CA GLU A 98 -1.33 11.28 8.52
C GLU A 98 -2.02 12.23 7.56
N MET A 99 -2.55 11.78 6.42
CA MET A 99 -3.34 12.64 5.52
C MET A 99 -4.65 13.10 6.17
N LEU A 100 -5.17 12.35 7.13
CA LEU A 100 -6.40 12.69 7.86
C LEU A 100 -6.17 13.90 8.78
N GLU A 101 -7.11 14.82 8.73
CA GLU A 101 -7.20 15.99 9.59
C GLU A 101 -8.42 15.86 10.52
N PRO A 102 -8.51 16.63 11.62
CA PRO A 102 -9.65 16.56 12.54
C PRO A 102 -11.01 16.70 11.86
N ARG A 103 -11.11 17.54 10.81
CA ARG A 103 -12.33 17.72 10.01
C ARG A 103 -12.77 16.44 9.27
N ASP A 104 -11.82 15.60 8.88
CA ASP A 104 -12.09 14.37 8.14
C ASP A 104 -12.72 13.32 9.09
N LEU A 105 -12.27 13.29 10.35
CA LEU A 105 -12.80 12.42 11.42
C LEU A 105 -14.20 12.84 11.90
N LEU A 106 -14.58 14.11 11.73
CA LEU A 106 -15.91 14.60 12.08
C LEU A 106 -16.97 14.25 11.04
N ASN A 107 -16.57 13.96 9.79
CA ASN A 107 -17.51 13.63 8.71
C ASN A 107 -16.87 12.65 7.72
N HIS A 108 -16.92 11.36 8.06
CA HIS A 108 -16.34 10.29 7.24
C HIS A 108 -16.92 10.23 5.82
N ARG A 109 -18.22 10.52 5.64
CA ARG A 109 -18.84 10.50 4.30
C ARG A 109 -18.27 11.59 3.41
N LYS A 110 -18.11 12.81 3.94
CA LYS A 110 -17.48 13.90 3.18
C LYS A 110 -16.02 13.58 2.90
N ALA A 111 -15.29 13.07 3.89
CA ALA A 111 -13.90 12.65 3.72
C ALA A 111 -13.77 11.57 2.64
N GLN A 112 -14.63 10.54 2.62
CA GLN A 112 -14.60 9.49 1.61
C GLN A 112 -14.77 10.06 0.19
N ARG A 113 -15.70 10.99 0.00
CA ARG A 113 -15.87 11.66 -1.31
C ARG A 113 -14.63 12.45 -1.73
N GLU A 114 -13.98 13.14 -0.80
CA GLU A 114 -12.70 13.83 -1.07
C GLU A 114 -11.58 12.83 -1.42
N LEU A 115 -11.54 11.67 -0.74
CA LEU A 115 -10.57 10.61 -1.02
C LEU A 115 -10.81 10.00 -2.40
N ASP A 116 -12.07 9.71 -2.75
CA ASP A 116 -12.42 9.12 -4.04
C ASP A 116 -12.06 10.05 -5.20
N LEU A 117 -12.24 11.38 -5.03
CA LEU A 117 -11.77 12.37 -6.01
C LEU A 117 -10.24 12.40 -6.12
N LEU A 118 -9.52 12.25 -5.00
CA LEU A 118 -8.05 12.21 -4.99
C LEU A 118 -7.50 10.95 -5.66
N MET A 119 -8.21 9.83 -5.54
CA MET A 119 -7.80 8.50 -6.00
C MET A 119 -8.43 8.08 -7.34
N ALA A 120 -9.10 9.00 -8.04
CA ALA A 120 -9.86 8.69 -9.26
C ALA A 120 -9.02 8.08 -10.40
N ASP A 121 -7.74 8.44 -10.50
CA ASP A 121 -6.82 7.86 -11.49
C ASP A 121 -6.30 6.46 -11.09
N SER A 122 -6.45 6.09 -9.82
CA SER A 122 -5.97 4.82 -9.27
C SER A 122 -7.07 3.78 -9.13
N ARG A 123 -8.28 4.16 -8.71
CA ARG A 123 -9.37 3.23 -8.39
C ARG A 123 -10.76 3.88 -8.50
N PRO A 124 -11.84 3.10 -8.65
CA PRO A 124 -13.20 3.63 -8.59
C PRO A 124 -13.59 4.11 -7.16
N PRO A 125 -14.64 4.95 -7.04
CA PRO A 125 -15.21 5.36 -5.76
C PRO A 125 -15.79 4.17 -4.96
N VAL A 126 -15.79 4.29 -3.62
CA VAL A 126 -16.31 3.21 -2.74
C VAL A 126 -17.85 3.17 -2.72
N ASP A 127 -18.50 4.33 -2.82
CA ASP A 127 -19.96 4.51 -2.73
C ASP A 127 -20.73 4.03 -4.00
N GLU A 128 -20.07 3.33 -4.93
CA GLU A 128 -20.70 2.72 -6.13
C GLU A 128 -21.09 1.24 -5.92
N ARG A 129 -21.06 0.71 -4.69
CA ARG A 129 -21.50 -0.67 -4.36
C ARG A 129 -22.83 -0.73 -3.63
#